data_AF-A0A8X7RIK2-F1
#
_entry.id   AF-A0A8X7RIK2-F1
#
_cell.length_a   1.000
_cell.length_b   1.000
_cell.length_c   1.000
_cell.angle_alpha   90.00
_cell.angle_beta   90.00
_cell.angle_gamma   90.00
#
_symmetry.space_group_name_H-M   'P 1'
#
loop_
_entity.id
_entity.type
_entity.pdbx_description
1 polymer ?
#
loop_
_entity_poly.entity_id
_entity_poly.type
_entity_poly.pdbx_seq_one_letter_code
_entity_poly.pdbx_strand_id
1 'polypeptide(L)'
;MVWNPYLGQTRWIQPGRTPYYSSDTYALGYDNNSCNHKILRYIIDYGEEEFEIYDFISDTWRTLDLDVTPDWGWGWGWGGEAFRLTTSVKGNTYFMYYERGDETYPDIFLCFDFTRERFGEKLHLPWSNSTPFSSFGEEKLAALSGTEIWVTTKVEPNES
;
A
#
# COMPACT_ATOMS: atom_id res chain seq x y z
N MET A 1 9.91 -13.57 -3.21
CA MET A 1 10.20 -14.54 -2.12
C MET A 1 9.77 -13.91 -0.81
N VAL A 2 9.15 -14.65 0.11
CA VAL A 2 8.69 -14.15 1.41
C VAL A 2 9.46 -14.86 2.52
N TRP A 3 9.91 -14.09 3.52
CA TRP A 3 10.74 -14.57 4.62
C TRP A 3 10.04 -14.26 5.94
N ASN A 4 9.90 -15.28 6.79
CA ASN A 4 9.65 -15.09 8.21
C ASN A 4 10.95 -15.39 8.97
N PRO A 5 11.74 -14.36 9.32
CA PRO A 5 13.06 -14.55 9.93
C PRO A 5 12.96 -15.17 11.33
N TYR A 6 11.89 -14.86 12.08
CA TYR A 6 11.69 -15.37 13.44
C TYR A 6 11.39 -16.86 13.47
N LEU A 7 10.68 -17.36 12.45
CA LEU A 7 10.39 -18.79 12.29
C LEU A 7 11.38 -19.51 11.36
N GLY A 8 12.33 -18.80 10.76
CA GLY A 8 13.26 -19.36 9.76
C GLY A 8 12.56 -19.92 8.52
N GLN A 9 11.35 -19.43 8.20
CA GLN A 9 10.56 -19.94 7.09
C GLN A 9 10.75 -19.06 5.85
N THR A 10 10.87 -19.71 4.70
CA THR A 10 10.90 -19.02 3.39
C THR A 10 9.88 -19.64 2.46
N ARG A 11 9.14 -18.80 1.74
CA ARG A 11 8.22 -19.24 0.68
C ARG A 11 8.60 -18.57 -0.64
N TRP A 12 8.71 -19.40 -1.68
CA TRP A 12 8.81 -18.93 -3.05
C TRP A 12 7.41 -18.67 -3.58
N ILE A 13 7.18 -17.45 -4.05
CA ILE A 13 5.95 -17.07 -4.74
C ILE A 13 6.32 -16.95 -6.21
N GLN A 14 5.66 -17.73 -7.06
CA GLN A 14 5.82 -17.63 -8.51
C GLN A 14 5.02 -16.43 -9.03
N PRO A 15 5.47 -15.79 -10.12
CA PRO A 15 4.71 -14.70 -10.71
C PRO A 15 3.33 -15.19 -11.13
N GLY A 16 2.35 -14.28 -11.09
CA GLY A 16 0.99 -14.53 -11.54
C GLY A 16 0.91 -14.61 -13.07
N ARG A 17 0.07 -13.77 -13.66
CA ARG A 17 -0.09 -13.72 -15.12
C ARG A 17 1.11 -13.02 -15.78
N THR A 18 1.60 -11.97 -15.14
CA THR A 18 2.68 -11.12 -15.66
C THR A 18 4.02 -11.46 -15.00
N PRO A 19 5.15 -11.43 -15.75
CA PRO A 19 6.49 -11.56 -15.17
C PRO A 19 6.75 -10.49 -14.12
N TYR A 20 7.67 -10.75 -13.19
CA TYR A 20 8.12 -9.74 -12.24
C TYR A 20 8.90 -8.62 -12.93
N TYR A 21 8.49 -7.38 -12.70
CA TYR A 21 9.22 -6.19 -13.13
C TYR A 21 9.83 -5.50 -11.91
N SER A 22 10.98 -4.84 -12.12
CA SER A 22 11.65 -4.09 -11.04
C SER A 22 10.87 -2.84 -10.62
N SER A 23 9.90 -2.40 -11.43
CA SER A 23 8.98 -1.31 -11.15
C SER A 23 7.73 -1.75 -10.37
N ASP A 24 7.52 -3.05 -10.20
CA ASP A 24 6.37 -3.55 -9.46
C ASP A 24 6.44 -3.14 -8.00
N THR A 25 5.30 -2.76 -7.48
CA THR A 25 5.13 -2.44 -6.06
C THR A 25 4.42 -3.57 -5.36
N TYR A 26 4.86 -3.86 -4.12
CA TYR A 26 4.24 -4.87 -3.28
C TYR A 26 3.84 -4.29 -1.93
N ALA A 27 2.67 -4.72 -1.44
CA ALA A 27 2.21 -4.43 -0.09
C ALA A 27 1.71 -5.72 0.56
N LEU A 28 2.13 -5.95 1.81
CA LEU A 28 1.69 -7.08 2.61
C LEU A 28 0.56 -6.61 3.54
N GLY A 29 -0.51 -7.39 3.60
CA GLY A 29 -1.58 -7.16 4.55
C GLY A 29 -2.22 -8.44 5.03
N TYR A 30 -3.28 -8.26 5.81
CA TYR A 30 -3.97 -9.31 6.54
C TYR A 30 -5.48 -9.15 6.38
N ASP A 31 -6.11 -10.21 5.90
CA ASP A 31 -7.55 -10.38 5.88
C ASP A 31 -8.00 -10.92 7.24
N ASN A 32 -8.65 -10.04 8.00
CA ASN A 32 -9.12 -10.35 9.35
C ASN A 32 -10.28 -11.34 9.37
N ASN A 33 -11.02 -11.51 8.27
CA ASN A 33 -12.15 -12.44 8.21
C ASN A 33 -11.67 -13.88 8.02
N SER A 34 -10.65 -14.08 7.18
CA SER A 34 -10.11 -15.40 6.86
C SER A 34 -8.83 -15.74 7.63
N CYS A 35 -8.35 -14.82 8.48
CA CYS A 35 -7.08 -14.92 9.19
C CYS A 35 -5.89 -15.16 8.24
N ASN A 36 -5.92 -14.53 7.07
CA ASN A 36 -5.01 -14.82 5.96
C ASN A 36 -4.10 -13.64 5.65
N HIS A 37 -2.83 -13.92 5.40
CA HIS A 37 -1.96 -12.90 4.80
C HIS A 37 -2.24 -12.82 3.30
N LYS A 38 -2.10 -11.64 2.74
CA LYS A 38 -2.24 -11.39 1.31
C LYS A 38 -1.17 -10.41 0.84
N ILE A 39 -0.74 -10.52 -0.41
CA ILE A 39 0.17 -9.55 -1.02
C ILE A 39 -0.56 -8.86 -2.16
N LEU A 40 -0.72 -7.55 -2.05
CA LEU A 40 -1.11 -6.71 -3.18
C LEU A 40 0.14 -6.44 -4.02
N ARG A 41 0.01 -6.62 -5.33
CA ARG A 41 1.01 -6.26 -6.32
C ARG A 41 0.40 -5.22 -7.25
N TYR A 42 1.08 -4.10 -7.42
CA TYR A 42 0.74 -3.09 -8.41
C TYR A 42 1.78 -3.09 -9.52
N ILE A 43 1.28 -3.20 -10.75
CA ILE A 43 2.06 -3.39 -11.97
C ILE A 43 1.84 -2.16 -12.85
N ILE A 44 2.94 -1.57 -13.32
CA ILE A 44 2.92 -0.56 -14.38
C ILE A 44 3.65 -1.15 -15.58
N ASP A 45 2.93 -1.41 -16.68
CA ASP A 45 3.50 -1.90 -17.93
C ASP A 45 3.09 -0.97 -19.09
N TYR A 46 4.06 -0.20 -19.62
CA TYR A 46 3.92 0.68 -20.80
C TYR A 46 2.74 1.68 -20.89
N GLY A 47 1.96 1.91 -19.84
CA GLY A 47 0.67 2.59 -20.05
C GLY A 47 -0.45 2.02 -19.20
N GLU A 48 -0.33 0.74 -18.87
CA GLU A 48 -1.39 -0.04 -18.26
C GLU A 48 -1.05 -0.28 -16.79
N GLU A 49 -2.05 -0.02 -15.95
CA GLU A 49 -2.00 -0.24 -14.52
C GLU A 49 -2.84 -1.48 -14.19
N GLU A 50 -2.22 -2.48 -13.58
CA GLU A 50 -2.90 -3.70 -13.14
C GLU A 50 -2.60 -3.96 -11.66
N PHE A 51 -3.62 -4.44 -10.95
CA PHE A 51 -3.47 -4.92 -9.58
C PHE A 51 -3.66 -6.43 -9.56
N GLU A 52 -2.72 -7.13 -8.95
CA GLU A 52 -2.86 -8.54 -8.62
C GLU A 52 -2.84 -8.71 -7.09
N ILE A 53 -3.54 -9.71 -6.57
CA ILE A 53 -3.44 -10.10 -5.17
C ILE A 53 -3.10 -11.58 -5.04
N TYR A 54 -2.09 -11.86 -4.24
CA TYR A 54 -1.71 -13.20 -3.88
C TYR A 54 -2.37 -13.59 -2.56
N ASP A 55 -3.01 -14.74 -2.56
CA ASP A 55 -3.64 -15.34 -1.40
C ASP A 55 -2.79 -16.51 -0.89
N PHE A 56 -2.37 -16.45 0.39
CA PHE A 56 -1.48 -17.46 0.96
C PHE A 56 -2.18 -18.80 1.26
N ILE A 57 -3.49 -18.81 1.45
CA ILE A 57 -4.30 -20.01 1.68
C ILE A 57 -4.49 -20.76 0.36
N SER A 58 -4.90 -20.06 -0.70
CA SER A 58 -5.10 -20.71 -2.00
C SER A 58 -3.80 -20.91 -2.77
N ASP A 59 -2.72 -20.23 -2.38
CA ASP A 59 -1.40 -20.26 -3.04
C ASP A 59 -1.45 -19.80 -4.50
N THR A 60 -2.28 -18.78 -4.78
CA THR A 60 -2.51 -18.30 -6.14
C THR A 60 -2.57 -16.78 -6.20
N TRP A 61 -2.13 -16.24 -7.32
CA TRP A 61 -2.44 -14.87 -7.75
C TRP A 61 -3.81 -14.81 -8.41
N ARG A 62 -4.46 -13.65 -8.29
CA ARG A 62 -5.57 -13.25 -9.15
C ARG A 62 -5.52 -11.76 -9.43
N THR A 63 -6.00 -11.36 -10.60
CA THR A 63 -6.22 -9.95 -10.93
C THR A 63 -7.32 -9.38 -10.02
N LEU A 64 -7.12 -8.16 -9.56
CA LEU A 64 -8.09 -7.33 -8.87
C LEU A 64 -8.63 -6.29 -9.83
N ASP A 65 -9.95 -6.31 -10.02
CA ASP A 65 -10.67 -5.22 -10.66
C ASP A 65 -11.07 -4.23 -9.58
N LEU A 66 -10.52 -3.02 -9.62
CA LEU A 66 -10.72 -2.01 -8.60
C LEU A 66 -11.64 -0.93 -9.13
N ASP A 67 -12.77 -0.71 -8.45
CA ASP A 67 -13.76 0.31 -8.81
C ASP A 67 -13.16 1.73 -8.86
N VAL A 68 -12.12 1.97 -8.05
CA VAL A 68 -11.39 3.23 -7.98
C VAL A 68 -9.91 2.90 -8.01
N THR A 69 -9.28 3.13 -9.16
CA THR A 69 -7.82 3.22 -9.24
C THR A 69 -7.40 4.64 -8.89
N PRO A 70 -6.48 4.81 -7.93
CA PRO A 70 -6.10 6.15 -7.54
C PRO A 70 -5.15 6.70 -8.60
N ASP A 71 -5.42 7.92 -9.07
CA ASP A 71 -4.56 8.60 -10.04
C ASP A 71 -3.26 9.02 -9.34
N TRP A 72 -2.27 8.12 -9.37
CA TRP A 72 -0.95 8.36 -8.79
C TRP A 72 -0.10 9.30 -9.65
N GLY A 73 -0.63 9.72 -10.81
CA GLY A 73 0.03 10.58 -11.77
C GLY A 73 1.08 9.83 -12.59
N TRP A 74 1.01 9.97 -13.92
CA TRP A 74 2.05 9.48 -14.82
C TRP A 74 3.39 10.14 -14.53
N GLY A 75 4.30 9.38 -13.90
CA GLY A 75 5.70 9.74 -13.69
C GLY A 75 6.47 9.78 -15.01
N TRP A 76 6.31 10.85 -15.79
CA TRP A 76 7.16 11.14 -16.97
C TRP A 76 8.56 11.62 -16.56
N GLY A 77 9.15 10.96 -15.57
CA GLY A 77 10.52 11.17 -15.12
C GLY A 77 11.09 9.80 -14.78
N TRP A 78 12.22 9.47 -15.41
CA TRP A 78 13.01 8.29 -15.14
C TRP A 78 13.21 8.10 -13.61
N GLY A 79 12.44 7.19 -13.00
CA GLY A 79 12.66 6.72 -11.63
C GLY A 79 11.85 7.37 -10.49
N GLY A 80 10.69 7.99 -10.75
CA GLY A 80 9.81 8.45 -9.66
C GLY A 80 8.83 7.36 -9.21
N GLU A 81 8.98 6.84 -8.00
CA GLU A 81 7.96 5.99 -7.38
C GLU A 81 6.65 6.79 -7.22
N ALA A 82 5.53 6.25 -7.72
CA ALA A 82 4.24 6.93 -7.73
C ALA A 82 3.68 7.18 -6.30
N PHE A 83 4.16 6.41 -5.33
CA PHE A 83 4.00 6.60 -3.89
C PHE A 83 5.40 6.45 -3.26
N ARG A 84 5.69 7.18 -2.18
CA ARG A 84 7.05 7.24 -1.62
C ARG A 84 7.31 6.17 -0.58
N LEU A 85 6.31 5.84 0.23
CA LEU A 85 6.47 5.06 1.46
C LEU A 85 5.17 4.31 1.78
N THR A 86 5.30 3.17 2.47
CA THR A 86 4.16 2.37 2.94
C THR A 86 4.29 2.03 4.41
N THR A 87 3.16 1.83 5.09
CA THR A 87 3.13 1.30 6.46
C THR A 87 1.88 0.47 6.69
N SER A 88 1.92 -0.49 7.61
CA SER A 88 0.77 -1.33 7.96
C SER A 88 0.18 -0.96 9.31
N VAL A 89 -1.15 -0.92 9.37
CA VAL A 89 -1.94 -0.68 10.58
C VAL A 89 -3.14 -1.63 10.56
N LYS A 90 -3.31 -2.41 11.64
CA LYS A 90 -4.40 -3.40 11.78
C LYS A 90 -4.58 -4.33 10.57
N GLY A 91 -3.48 -4.75 9.97
CA GLY A 91 -3.49 -5.64 8.79
C GLY A 91 -3.71 -4.95 7.44
N ASN A 92 -3.97 -3.64 7.42
CA ASN A 92 -4.12 -2.89 6.17
C ASN A 92 -2.87 -2.09 5.85
N THR A 93 -2.60 -1.86 4.56
CA THR A 93 -1.44 -1.04 4.12
C THR A 93 -1.90 0.35 3.74
N TYR A 94 -1.15 1.35 4.19
CA TYR A 94 -1.30 2.75 3.82
C TYR A 94 -0.17 3.14 2.88
N PHE A 95 -0.55 3.56 1.68
CA PHE A 95 0.34 4.13 0.67
C PHE A 95 0.38 5.63 0.84
N MET A 96 1.57 6.20 0.86
CA MET A 96 1.75 7.64 0.94
C MET A 96 2.20 8.20 -0.42
N TYR A 97 1.41 9.10 -0.99
CA TYR A 97 1.69 9.73 -2.29
C TYR A 97 1.34 11.22 -2.25
N TYR A 98 1.63 11.95 -3.34
CA TYR A 98 1.27 13.36 -3.49
C TYR A 98 0.52 13.57 -4.80
N GLU A 99 -0.46 14.48 -4.82
CA GLU A 99 -1.15 14.85 -6.05
C GLU A 99 -0.31 15.88 -6.84
N ARG A 100 -0.19 15.69 -8.15
CA ARG A 100 0.57 16.61 -9.02
C ARG A 100 -0.20 17.92 -9.19
N GLY A 101 0.45 19.05 -8.92
CA GLY A 101 -0.12 20.37 -9.19
C GLY A 101 0.53 21.53 -8.46
N ASP A 102 1.18 21.26 -7.32
CA ASP A 102 1.94 22.24 -6.54
C ASP A 102 2.83 21.47 -5.54
N GLU A 103 4.11 21.82 -5.40
CA GLU A 103 5.03 21.23 -4.39
C GLU A 103 4.57 21.53 -2.94
N THR A 104 3.56 22.39 -2.82
CA THR A 104 2.92 22.85 -1.59
C THR A 104 1.75 21.96 -1.15
N TYR A 105 1.30 20.99 -1.95
CA TYR A 105 0.21 20.09 -1.53
C TYR A 105 0.68 19.11 -0.45
N PRO A 106 -0.17 18.86 0.58
CA PRO A 106 0.17 17.92 1.62
C PRO A 106 0.25 16.48 1.08
N ASP A 107 1.08 15.67 1.73
CA ASP A 107 1.13 14.24 1.47
C ASP A 107 -0.23 13.60 1.79
N ILE A 108 -0.57 12.53 1.06
CA ILE A 108 -1.84 11.83 1.17
C ILE A 108 -1.56 10.38 1.53
N PHE A 109 -2.26 9.90 2.55
CA PHE A 109 -2.37 8.48 2.81
C PHE A 109 -3.58 7.89 2.10
N LEU A 110 -3.39 6.72 1.49
CA LEU A 110 -4.45 5.90 0.94
C LEU A 110 -4.35 4.49 1.48
N CYS A 111 -5.42 4.05 2.16
CA CYS A 111 -5.51 2.70 2.70
C CYS A 111 -5.92 1.72 1.61
N PHE A 112 -5.25 0.57 1.52
CA PHE A 112 -5.81 -0.61 0.90
C PHE A 112 -6.32 -1.57 1.98
N ASP A 113 -7.61 -1.83 1.97
CA ASP A 113 -8.27 -2.77 2.89
C ASP A 113 -8.12 -4.19 2.34
N PHE A 114 -7.34 -5.06 3.00
CA PHE A 114 -7.11 -6.43 2.53
C PHE A 114 -8.26 -7.40 2.82
N THR A 115 -9.17 -7.00 3.71
CA THR A 115 -10.38 -7.76 4.04
C THR A 115 -11.47 -7.47 2.99
N ARG A 116 -11.59 -6.21 2.54
CA ARG A 116 -12.56 -5.78 1.51
C ARG A 116 -11.97 -5.71 0.09
N GLU A 117 -10.66 -5.78 -0.02
CA GLU A 117 -9.88 -5.74 -1.26
C GLU A 117 -10.13 -4.51 -2.13
N ARG A 118 -10.16 -3.35 -1.47
CA ARG A 118 -10.41 -2.07 -2.13
C ARG A 118 -9.65 -0.94 -1.46
N PHE A 119 -9.44 0.13 -2.20
CA PHE A 119 -8.94 1.37 -1.62
C PHE A 119 -10.02 2.05 -0.77
N GLY A 120 -9.58 2.66 0.33
CA GLY A 120 -10.39 3.48 1.22
C GLY A 120 -10.34 4.96 0.87
N GLU A 121 -10.77 5.79 1.81
CA GLU A 121 -10.71 7.25 1.66
C GLU A 121 -9.28 7.80 1.73
N LYS A 122 -9.08 8.93 1.04
CA LYS A 122 -7.84 9.71 1.10
C LYS A 122 -7.75 10.45 2.42
N LEU A 123 -6.59 10.36 3.08
CA LEU A 123 -6.28 11.10 4.30
C LEU A 123 -5.18 12.11 4.00
N HIS A 124 -5.55 13.38 3.95
CA HIS A 124 -4.60 14.48 3.72
C HIS A 124 -3.83 14.78 5.01
N LEU A 125 -2.52 14.86 4.89
CA LEU A 125 -1.65 15.34 5.94
C LEU A 125 -1.69 16.88 6.02
N PRO A 126 -1.15 17.48 7.08
CA PRO A 126 -1.06 18.94 7.16
C PRO A 126 0.12 19.50 6.35
N TRP A 127 1.03 18.64 5.88
CA TRP A 127 2.33 19.01 5.33
C TRP A 127 2.82 17.99 4.29
N SER A 128 3.85 18.38 3.55
CA SER A 128 4.58 17.52 2.60
C SER A 128 5.91 17.03 3.17
N ASN A 129 6.54 16.08 2.46
CA ASN A 129 7.82 15.47 2.83
C ASN A 129 7.81 14.72 4.17
N SER A 130 6.70 14.05 4.41
CA SER A 130 6.43 13.17 5.53
C SER A 130 7.22 11.88 5.45
N THR A 131 7.43 11.24 6.58
CA THR A 131 7.81 9.82 6.66
C THR A 131 6.74 9.08 7.46
N PRO A 132 6.03 8.10 6.88
CA PRO A 132 4.97 7.38 7.56
C PRO A 132 5.57 6.33 8.49
N PHE A 133 4.90 6.11 9.61
CA PHE A 133 5.20 5.02 10.51
C PHE A 133 3.95 4.63 11.30
N SER A 134 3.89 3.39 11.76
CA SER A 134 2.85 2.93 12.69
C SER A 134 3.36 2.98 14.12
N SER A 135 2.46 3.23 15.08
CA SER A 135 2.82 3.21 16.50
C SER A 135 2.84 1.78 17.05
N PHE A 136 3.44 1.61 18.23
CA PHE A 136 3.48 0.33 18.94
C PHE A 136 2.10 -0.34 18.98
N GLY A 137 2.04 -1.61 18.58
CA GLY A 137 0.79 -2.39 18.49
C GLY A 137 -0.01 -2.23 17.20
N GLU A 138 0.48 -1.49 16.21
CA GLU A 138 -0.22 -1.24 14.92
C GLU A 138 -1.62 -0.63 15.10
N GLU A 139 -1.83 0.13 16.17
CA GLU A 139 -3.14 0.71 16.48
C GLU A 139 -3.36 2.09 15.86
N LYS A 140 -2.27 2.81 15.55
CA LYS A 140 -2.30 4.18 15.07
C LYS A 140 -1.42 4.34 13.84
N LEU A 141 -1.91 5.16 12.93
CA LEU A 141 -1.15 5.67 11.81
C LEU A 141 -0.51 6.99 12.22
N ALA A 142 0.76 7.16 11.91
CA ALA A 142 1.50 8.37 12.18
C ALA A 142 2.40 8.77 11.01
N ALA A 143 2.79 10.04 11.01
CA ALA A 143 3.77 10.59 10.09
C ALA A 143 4.70 11.53 10.85
N LEU A 144 5.94 11.63 10.39
CA LEU A 144 6.96 12.58 10.88
C LEU A 144 7.30 13.58 9.77
N SER A 145 7.34 14.88 10.09
CA SER A 145 7.95 15.90 9.24
C SER A 145 8.78 16.87 10.07
N GLY A 146 10.09 16.91 9.81
CA GLY A 146 11.04 17.69 10.58
C GLY A 146 11.01 17.31 12.07
N THR A 147 10.38 18.16 12.88
CA THR A 147 10.21 18.00 14.33
C THR A 147 8.77 17.75 14.77
N GLU A 148 7.83 17.69 13.83
CA GLU A 148 6.40 17.53 14.11
C GLU A 148 5.94 16.10 13.82
N ILE A 149 5.07 15.57 14.69
CA ILE A 149 4.46 14.26 14.53
C ILE A 149 2.96 14.43 14.38
N TRP A 150 2.42 13.87 13.30
CA TRP A 150 0.99 13.71 13.12
C TRP A 150 0.59 12.28 13.50
N VAL A 151 -0.53 12.12 14.20
CA VAL A 151 -1.05 10.81 14.62
C VAL A 151 -2.56 10.80 14.47
N THR A 152 -3.10 9.70 13.96
CA THR A 152 -4.54 9.44 13.94
C THR A 152 -4.88 8.05 14.48
N THR A 153 -6.04 7.95 15.14
CA THR A 153 -6.69 6.68 15.48
C THR A 153 -7.81 6.33 14.49
N LYS A 154 -8.18 7.27 13.61
CA LYS A 154 -9.14 7.03 12.52
C LYS A 154 -8.43 6.32 11.39
N VAL A 155 -8.33 5.00 11.54
CA VAL A 155 -7.65 4.08 10.61
C VAL A 155 -8.66 3.09 10.00
N GLU A 156 -9.95 3.37 10.12
CA GLU A 156 -10.96 2.56 9.45
C GLU A 156 -11.05 3.01 7.98
N PRO A 157 -10.93 2.08 7.01
CA PRO A 157 -10.89 2.43 5.60
C PRO A 157 -12.20 3.05 5.07
N ASN A 158 -13.30 3.02 5.84
CA ASN A 158 -14.57 3.70 5.55
C ASN A 158 -15.38 3.88 6.86
N GLU A 159 -15.51 5.11 7.39
CA GLU A 159 -16.62 5.46 8.32
C GLU A 159 -17.81 5.92 7.45
N SER A 160 -18.73 5.01 7.15
CA SER A 160 -20.06 5.35 6.61
C SER A 160 -21.10 4.40 7.18
#